data_AF-A0A2H3JXR3-F1
#
_entry.id   AF-A0A2H3JXR3-F1
#
_cell.length_a   1.000
_cell.length_b   1.000
_cell.length_c   1.000
_cell.angle_alpha   90.00
_cell.angle_beta   90.00
_cell.angle_gamma   90.00
#
_symmetry.space_group_name_H-M   'P 1'
#
loop_
_entity.id
_entity.type
_entity.pdbx_description
1 polymer ?
#
loop_
_entity_poly.entity_id
_entity_poly.type
_entity_poly.pdbx_seq_one_letter_code
_entity_poly.pdbx_strand_id
1 'polypeptide(L)'
;MALQPSLRPLIIAGSPHAPHTLDIFLDYVCPYSAKIAFVIDSVLVPLLSAGGPYDGKVKVIFRPQVQPWHASSTLVHEAGLAVARVAPESFWKFSLALFKRQGEYFDIPTSTQTPLQIRANLAVLAAETIGAGPAGAFAELLTLKSSPNGGVDVTDDLKYTVKFARQNSIHVSPTVLLDGLVQNEISSSWGEKEWTEYFSKKVVV
;
A
#
# COMPACT_ATOMS: atom_id res chain seq x y z
N MET A 1 14.68 -0.18 5.15
CA MET A 1 14.85 1.22 4.67
C MET A 1 13.94 2.17 5.43
N ALA A 2 14.28 3.46 5.50
CA ALA A 2 13.49 4.46 6.20
C ALA A 2 12.28 4.96 5.39
N LEU A 3 11.25 5.44 6.09
CA LEU A 3 10.13 6.21 5.55
C LEU A 3 10.24 7.65 6.04
N GLN A 4 9.72 8.60 5.27
CA GLN A 4 9.44 9.94 5.80
C GLN A 4 8.45 9.82 6.97
N PRO A 5 8.52 10.72 7.98
CA PRO A 5 7.59 10.67 9.12
C PRO A 5 6.11 10.62 8.71
N SER A 6 5.71 11.37 7.67
CA SER A 6 4.34 11.39 7.13
C SER A 6 3.89 10.06 6.53
N LEU A 7 4.82 9.19 6.15
CA LEU A 7 4.54 7.90 5.52
C LEU A 7 4.74 6.71 6.46
N ARG A 8 5.03 6.95 7.74
CA ARG A 8 5.09 5.88 8.76
C ARG A 8 3.86 4.96 8.82
N PRO A 9 2.62 5.43 8.57
CA PRO A 9 1.46 4.55 8.53
C PRO A 9 1.53 3.43 7.47
N LEU A 10 2.47 3.52 6.52
CA LEU A 10 2.71 2.48 5.53
C LEU A 10 3.53 1.29 6.08
N ILE A 11 3.97 1.33 7.34
CA ILE A 11 4.48 0.15 8.06
C ILE A 11 3.25 -0.66 8.48
N ILE A 12 2.96 -1.74 7.76
CA ILE A 12 1.70 -2.49 7.87
C ILE A 12 1.81 -3.75 8.73
N ALA A 13 3.03 -4.21 9.04
CA ALA A 13 3.26 -5.35 9.93
C ALA A 13 4.64 -5.26 10.60
N GLY A 14 4.74 -5.85 11.79
CA GLY A 14 5.97 -5.91 12.59
C GLY A 14 6.34 -4.60 13.30
N SER A 15 7.32 -4.68 14.19
CA SER A 15 7.80 -3.52 14.95
C SER A 15 8.44 -2.48 14.03
N PRO A 16 8.11 -1.16 14.14
CA PRO A 16 8.81 -0.11 13.40
C PRO A 16 10.33 -0.10 13.63
N HIS A 17 10.79 -0.64 14.77
CA HIS A 17 12.19 -0.75 15.16
C HIS A 17 12.88 -2.03 14.68
N ALA A 18 12.16 -2.93 14.01
CA ALA A 18 12.75 -4.15 13.47
C ALA A 18 13.94 -3.85 12.55
N PRO A 19 15.06 -4.60 12.69
CA PRO A 19 16.28 -4.36 11.92
C PRO A 19 16.08 -4.68 10.44
N HIS A 20 15.36 -5.76 10.12
CA HIS A 20 15.05 -6.13 8.75
C HIS A 20 13.82 -5.40 8.23
N THR A 21 13.88 -4.95 6.98
CA THR A 21 12.76 -4.31 6.29
C THR A 21 12.40 -5.07 5.03
N LEU A 22 11.15 -5.50 4.96
CA LEU A 22 10.54 -6.04 3.76
C LEU A 22 9.72 -4.95 3.08
N ASP A 23 10.28 -4.33 2.05
CA ASP A 23 9.60 -3.32 1.23
C ASP A 23 8.82 -4.04 0.11
N ILE A 24 7.49 -3.96 0.13
CA ILE A 24 6.61 -4.62 -0.83
C ILE A 24 5.92 -3.57 -1.68
N PHE A 25 6.30 -3.49 -2.96
CA PHE A 25 5.78 -2.56 -3.95
C PHE A 25 4.49 -3.08 -4.55
N LEU A 26 3.37 -2.45 -4.23
CA LEU A 26 2.03 -2.92 -4.56
C LEU A 26 1.24 -1.87 -5.33
N ASP A 27 0.48 -2.34 -6.31
CA ASP A 27 -0.49 -1.52 -7.03
C ASP A 27 -1.92 -1.96 -6.70
N TYR A 28 -2.78 -1.03 -6.29
CA TYR A 28 -4.19 -1.29 -5.98
C TYR A 28 -5.00 -1.82 -7.15
N VAL A 29 -4.53 -1.67 -8.40
CA VAL A 29 -5.22 -2.15 -9.61
C VAL A 29 -4.58 -3.42 -10.18
N CYS A 30 -3.49 -3.92 -9.58
CA CYS A 30 -2.85 -5.16 -9.99
C CYS A 30 -3.42 -6.39 -9.25
N PRO A 31 -3.94 -7.42 -9.94
CA PRO A 31 -4.49 -8.60 -9.29
C PRO A 31 -3.44 -9.42 -8.49
N TYR A 32 -2.18 -9.43 -8.94
CA TYR A 32 -1.10 -10.07 -8.20
C TYR A 32 -0.75 -9.32 -6.91
N SER A 33 -0.90 -7.99 -6.90
CA SER A 33 -0.73 -7.18 -5.70
C SER A 33 -1.83 -7.45 -4.67
N ALA A 34 -3.08 -7.61 -5.12
CA ALA A 34 -4.17 -8.04 -4.24
C ALA A 34 -3.90 -9.42 -3.64
N LYS A 35 -3.40 -10.37 -4.43
CA LYS A 35 -3.06 -11.72 -3.96
C LYS A 35 -2.05 -11.69 -2.81
N ILE A 36 -0.93 -10.99 -2.98
CA ILE A 36 0.08 -10.89 -1.92
C ILE A 36 -0.41 -10.04 -0.74
N ALA A 37 -1.27 -9.04 -0.94
CA ALA A 37 -1.84 -8.25 0.15
C ALA A 37 -2.61 -9.13 1.16
N PHE A 38 -3.41 -10.09 0.68
CA PHE A 38 -4.12 -11.02 1.56
C PHE A 38 -3.17 -12.04 2.23
N VAL A 39 -2.06 -12.39 1.58
CA VAL A 39 -0.99 -13.20 2.20
C VAL A 39 -0.28 -12.41 3.30
N ILE A 40 -0.01 -11.12 3.08
CA ILE A 40 0.57 -10.26 4.13
C ILE A 40 -0.32 -10.29 5.36
N ASP A 41 -1.63 -10.10 5.18
CA ASP A 41 -2.59 -10.06 6.29
C ASP A 41 -2.77 -11.41 7.00
N SER A 42 -2.88 -12.50 6.24
CA SER A 42 -3.16 -13.83 6.80
C SER A 42 -1.92 -14.59 7.29
N VAL A 43 -0.73 -14.25 6.79
CA VAL A 43 0.53 -14.96 7.07
C VAL A 43 1.56 -14.05 7.73
N LEU A 44 1.94 -12.95 7.09
CA LEU A 44 3.03 -12.12 7.61
C LEU A 44 2.63 -11.39 8.89
N VAL A 45 1.42 -10.81 8.95
CA VAL A 45 0.97 -10.12 10.17
C VAL A 45 1.06 -11.04 11.39
N PRO A 46 0.52 -12.28 11.39
CA PRO A 46 0.72 -13.23 12.49
C PRO A 46 2.19 -13.55 12.80
N LEU A 47 3.03 -13.78 11.78
CA LEU A 47 4.44 -14.12 11.98
C LEU A 47 5.26 -12.99 12.63
N LEU A 48 4.88 -11.74 12.36
CA LEU A 48 5.60 -10.53 12.76
C LEU A 48 5.00 -9.80 13.96
N SER A 49 3.77 -10.15 14.36
CA SER A 49 3.08 -9.54 15.50
C SER A 49 3.65 -10.01 16.84
N ALA A 50 3.21 -9.37 17.93
CA ALA A 50 3.63 -9.70 19.29
C ALA A 50 3.50 -11.21 19.58
N GLY A 51 4.60 -11.86 19.93
CA GLY A 51 4.66 -13.31 20.19
C GLY A 51 4.77 -14.21 18.96
N GLY A 52 4.80 -13.64 17.75
CA GLY A 52 5.12 -14.36 16.51
C GLY A 52 6.62 -14.72 16.41
N PRO A 53 7.01 -15.71 15.60
CA PRO A 53 8.40 -16.18 15.51
C PRO A 53 9.42 -15.10 15.08
N TYR A 54 8.92 -14.06 14.41
CA TYR A 54 9.71 -12.94 13.88
C TYR A 54 9.30 -11.59 14.47
N ASP A 55 8.62 -11.59 15.61
CA ASP A 55 8.35 -10.40 16.41
C ASP A 55 9.65 -9.63 16.69
N GLY A 56 9.62 -8.32 16.45
CA GLY A 56 10.79 -7.43 16.58
C GLY A 56 11.91 -7.64 15.57
N LYS A 57 11.84 -8.64 14.68
CA LYS A 57 12.93 -8.98 13.74
C LYS A 57 12.73 -8.41 12.35
N VAL A 58 11.48 -8.42 11.85
CA VAL A 58 11.13 -7.94 10.51
C VAL A 58 9.97 -6.95 10.60
N LYS A 59 10.00 -5.91 9.76
CA LYS A 59 8.83 -5.07 9.46
C LYS A 59 8.49 -5.11 7.98
N VAL A 60 7.21 -4.97 7.67
CA VAL A 60 6.70 -4.88 6.31
C VAL A 60 6.28 -3.46 6.01
N ILE A 61 6.76 -2.92 4.89
CA ILE A 61 6.35 -1.61 4.38
C ILE A 61 5.57 -1.80 3.09
N PHE A 62 4.34 -1.31 3.06
CA PHE A 62 3.60 -1.11 1.83
C PHE A 62 4.24 0.04 1.04
N ARG A 63 4.70 -0.23 -0.18
CA ARG A 63 5.20 0.80 -1.09
C ARG A 63 4.20 1.00 -2.23
N PRO A 64 3.52 2.16 -2.30
CA PRO A 64 2.65 2.48 -3.45
C PRO A 64 3.44 2.38 -4.76
N GLN A 65 3.04 1.48 -5.65
CA GLN A 65 3.60 1.32 -7.00
C GLN A 65 2.51 1.62 -8.01
N VAL A 66 2.39 2.89 -8.41
CA VAL A 66 1.43 3.30 -9.44
C VAL A 66 1.87 2.73 -10.79
N GLN A 67 1.03 1.90 -11.42
CA GLN A 67 1.29 1.40 -12.78
C GLN A 67 0.56 2.25 -13.81
N PRO A 68 1.26 2.91 -14.75
CA PRO A 68 0.65 3.88 -15.65
C PRO A 68 -0.29 3.26 -16.70
N TRP A 69 -0.25 1.95 -16.90
CA TRP A 69 -1.19 1.23 -17.77
C TRP A 69 -2.50 0.85 -17.06
N HIS A 70 -2.63 1.09 -15.74
CA HIS A 70 -3.88 0.99 -15.01
C HIS A 70 -4.45 2.40 -14.81
N ALA A 71 -5.46 2.78 -15.60
CA ALA A 71 -5.86 4.18 -15.75
C ALA A 71 -6.28 4.86 -14.43
N SER A 72 -6.89 4.09 -13.53
CA SER A 72 -7.38 4.55 -12.22
C SER A 72 -6.30 4.52 -11.11
N SER A 73 -5.12 3.94 -11.36
CA SER A 73 -4.11 3.60 -10.33
C SER A 73 -3.70 4.85 -9.53
N THR A 74 -3.43 5.97 -10.20
CA THR A 74 -3.12 7.24 -9.52
C THR A 74 -4.19 7.62 -8.49
N LEU A 75 -5.47 7.55 -8.85
CA LEU A 75 -6.58 7.99 -8.00
C LEU A 75 -6.77 7.09 -6.77
N VAL A 76 -6.63 5.78 -6.95
CA VAL A 76 -6.76 4.82 -5.85
C VAL A 76 -5.57 4.88 -4.89
N HIS A 77 -4.36 5.20 -5.38
CA HIS A 77 -3.19 5.45 -4.52
C HIS A 77 -3.26 6.79 -3.79
N GLU A 78 -3.80 7.84 -4.41
CA GLU A 78 -4.11 9.10 -3.71
C GLU A 78 -5.07 8.83 -2.54
N ALA A 79 -6.12 8.02 -2.73
CA ALA A 79 -7.02 7.64 -1.64
C ALA A 79 -6.31 6.88 -0.52
N GLY A 80 -5.44 5.91 -0.83
CA GLY A 80 -4.63 5.23 0.18
C GLY A 80 -3.79 6.19 1.01
N LEU A 81 -3.13 7.16 0.36
CA LEU A 81 -2.32 8.18 1.04
C LEU A 81 -3.19 9.16 1.84
N ALA A 82 -4.38 9.51 1.35
CA ALA A 82 -5.31 10.35 2.10
C ALA A 82 -5.78 9.66 3.39
N VAL A 83 -6.11 8.36 3.34
CA VAL A 83 -6.39 7.58 4.56
C VAL A 83 -5.20 7.55 5.50
N ALA A 84 -3.99 7.33 4.99
CA ALA A 84 -2.77 7.34 5.81
C ALA A 84 -2.57 8.66 6.57
N ARG A 85 -3.06 9.79 6.04
CA ARG A 85 -3.01 11.10 6.72
C ARG A 85 -4.10 11.28 7.78
N VAL A 86 -5.35 10.94 7.47
CA VAL A 86 -6.51 11.29 8.33
C VAL A 86 -6.86 10.20 9.34
N ALA A 87 -6.50 8.95 9.06
CA ALA A 87 -6.79 7.77 9.87
C ALA A 87 -5.63 6.77 9.74
N PRO A 88 -4.42 7.13 10.20
CA PRO A 88 -3.18 6.37 9.98
C PRO A 88 -3.28 4.92 10.47
N GLU A 89 -3.92 4.68 11.61
CA GLU A 89 -4.16 3.35 12.19
C GLU A 89 -5.09 2.47 11.33
N SER A 90 -5.89 3.10 10.47
CA SER A 90 -6.83 2.42 9.59
C SER A 90 -6.31 2.22 8.16
N PHE A 91 -5.09 2.68 7.86
CA PHE A 91 -4.50 2.58 6.52
C PHE A 91 -4.54 1.16 5.94
N TRP A 92 -4.03 0.17 6.70
CA TRP A 92 -3.97 -1.20 6.21
C TRP A 92 -5.36 -1.83 6.05
N LYS A 93 -6.27 -1.54 6.98
CA LYS A 93 -7.68 -1.94 6.90
C LYS A 93 -8.36 -1.39 5.63
N PHE A 94 -8.17 -0.11 5.31
CA PHE A 94 -8.67 0.48 4.07
C PHE A 94 -8.03 -0.18 2.84
N SER A 95 -6.71 -0.39 2.87
CA SER A 95 -5.96 -1.01 1.77
C SER A 95 -6.52 -2.40 1.42
N LEU A 96 -6.79 -3.23 2.43
CA LEU A 96 -7.40 -4.55 2.25
C LEU A 96 -8.82 -4.48 1.71
N ALA A 97 -9.63 -3.52 2.19
CA ALA A 97 -10.98 -3.31 1.68
C ALA A 97 -10.97 -2.86 0.20
N LEU A 98 -10.02 -2.00 -0.17
CA LEU A 98 -9.79 -1.57 -1.54
C LEU A 98 -9.32 -2.72 -2.43
N PHE A 99 -8.38 -3.55 -1.98
CA PHE A 99 -7.99 -4.76 -2.71
C PHE A 99 -9.16 -5.75 -2.87
N LYS A 100 -10.04 -5.86 -1.87
CA LYS A 100 -11.24 -6.71 -1.96
C LYS A 100 -12.24 -6.20 -3.01
N ARG A 101 -12.35 -4.88 -3.18
CA ARG A 101 -13.20 -4.21 -4.18
C ARG A 101 -12.44 -3.79 -5.44
N GLN A 102 -11.22 -4.30 -5.63
CA GLN A 102 -10.30 -3.88 -6.69
C GLN A 102 -10.95 -3.94 -8.09
N GLY A 103 -11.80 -4.93 -8.33
CA GLY A 103 -12.50 -5.09 -9.61
C GLY A 103 -13.32 -3.87 -10.04
N GLU A 104 -13.83 -3.07 -9.08
CA GLU A 104 -14.57 -1.83 -9.36
C GLU A 104 -13.70 -0.72 -9.97
N TYR A 105 -12.38 -0.84 -9.82
CA TYR A 105 -11.40 0.14 -10.25
C TYR A 105 -10.58 -0.31 -11.48
N PHE A 106 -10.90 -1.47 -12.07
CA PHE A 106 -10.28 -1.88 -13.33
C PHE A 106 -10.68 -0.98 -14.50
N ASP A 107 -9.96 -1.11 -15.63
CA ASP A 107 -10.10 -0.21 -16.78
C ASP A 107 -11.52 -0.22 -17.34
N ILE A 108 -12.17 -1.38 -17.47
CA ILE A 108 -13.53 -1.48 -18.02
C ILE A 108 -14.54 -0.75 -17.11
N PRO A 109 -14.67 -1.05 -15.80
CA PRO A 109 -15.62 -0.35 -14.93
C PRO A 109 -15.35 1.15 -14.77
N THR A 110 -14.10 1.59 -14.90
CA THR A 110 -13.73 3.02 -14.77
C THR A 110 -13.77 3.78 -16.10
N SER A 111 -13.91 3.11 -17.23
CA SER A 111 -13.83 3.70 -18.59
C SER A 111 -14.82 4.84 -18.86
N THR A 112 -15.95 4.90 -18.15
CA THR A 112 -16.98 5.93 -18.30
C THR A 112 -17.08 6.87 -17.11
N GLN A 113 -16.21 6.70 -16.10
CA GLN A 113 -16.22 7.50 -14.89
C GLN A 113 -15.25 8.68 -15.00
N THR A 114 -15.69 9.84 -14.53
CA THR A 114 -14.81 10.99 -14.30
C THR A 114 -13.93 10.75 -13.07
N PRO A 115 -12.76 11.42 -12.97
CA PRO A 115 -11.94 11.35 -11.76
C PRO A 115 -12.69 11.74 -10.47
N LEU A 116 -13.66 12.65 -10.57
CA LEU A 116 -14.50 13.05 -9.44
C LEU A 116 -15.45 11.92 -8.99
N GLN A 117 -16.04 11.17 -9.93
CA GLN A 117 -16.88 10.01 -9.62
C GLN A 117 -16.06 8.90 -8.96
N ILE A 118 -14.85 8.62 -9.46
CA ILE A 118 -13.95 7.63 -8.86
C ILE A 118 -13.58 8.03 -7.43
N ARG A 119 -13.22 9.31 -7.20
CA ARG A 119 -12.93 9.83 -5.85
C ARG A 119 -14.14 9.78 -4.92
N ALA A 120 -15.34 10.03 -5.42
CA ALA A 120 -16.57 9.89 -4.63
C ALA A 120 -16.81 8.42 -4.21
N ASN A 121 -16.60 7.46 -5.12
CA ASN A 121 -16.69 6.03 -4.79
C ASN A 121 -15.64 5.61 -3.76
N LEU A 122 -14.42 6.13 -3.87
CA LEU A 122 -13.36 5.92 -2.87
C LEU A 122 -13.70 6.55 -1.52
N ALA A 123 -14.39 7.69 -1.49
CA ALA A 123 -14.86 8.31 -0.25
C ALA A 123 -15.93 7.47 0.45
N VAL A 124 -16.81 6.78 -0.29
CA VAL A 124 -17.76 5.82 0.29
C VAL A 124 -17.00 4.67 0.94
N LEU A 125 -16.05 4.06 0.23
CA LEU A 125 -15.21 2.99 0.78
C LEU A 125 -14.38 3.44 1.99
N ALA A 126 -13.85 4.66 1.96
CA ALA A 126 -13.16 5.25 3.11
C ALA A 126 -14.12 5.35 4.30
N ALA A 127 -15.30 5.95 4.14
CA ALA A 127 -16.27 6.07 5.23
C ALA A 127 -16.66 4.71 5.85
N GLU A 128 -16.79 3.64 5.05
CA GLU A 128 -17.04 2.27 5.51
C GLU A 128 -15.91 1.70 6.38
N THR A 129 -14.67 2.16 6.17
CA THR A 129 -13.46 1.57 6.78
C THR A 129 -12.91 2.38 7.94
N ILE A 130 -12.87 3.71 7.82
CA ILE A 130 -12.32 4.66 8.80
C ILE A 130 -13.40 5.36 9.64
N GLY A 131 -14.68 5.15 9.31
CA GLY A 131 -15.83 5.76 9.98
C GLY A 131 -16.19 7.16 9.46
N ALA A 132 -17.36 7.65 9.86
CA ALA A 132 -17.93 8.90 9.33
C ALA A 132 -17.18 10.16 9.76
N GLY A 133 -16.51 10.15 10.92
CA GLY A 133 -15.79 11.31 11.46
C GLY A 133 -14.70 11.86 10.51
N PRO A 134 -13.70 11.05 10.13
CA PRO A 134 -12.62 11.50 9.24
C PRO A 134 -13.00 11.57 7.75
N ALA A 135 -14.20 11.13 7.35
CA ALA A 135 -14.61 11.07 5.94
C ALA A 135 -14.62 12.44 5.24
N GLY A 136 -15.00 13.51 5.96
CA GLY A 136 -14.96 14.87 5.43
C GLY A 136 -13.54 15.33 5.11
N ALA A 137 -12.61 15.13 6.05
CA ALA A 137 -11.19 15.46 5.87
C ALA A 137 -10.54 14.62 4.76
N PHE A 138 -10.91 13.34 4.64
CA PHE A 138 -10.49 12.48 3.53
C PHE A 138 -10.87 13.08 2.17
N ALA A 139 -12.15 13.45 1.99
CA ALA A 139 -12.62 14.00 0.72
C ALA A 139 -11.97 15.36 0.42
N GLU A 140 -11.73 16.17 1.45
CA GLU A 140 -11.04 17.45 1.33
C GLU A 140 -9.60 17.27 0.80
N LEU A 141 -8.85 16.29 1.30
CA LEU A 141 -7.48 16.01 0.83
C LEU A 141 -7.41 15.62 -0.65
N LEU A 142 -8.52 15.11 -1.23
CA LEU A 142 -8.63 14.72 -2.63
C LEU A 142 -9.28 15.79 -3.52
N THR A 143 -9.53 16.98 -2.97
CA THR A 143 -10.06 18.11 -3.74
C THR A 143 -8.93 18.84 -4.47
N LEU A 144 -9.18 19.24 -5.72
CA LEU A 144 -8.26 20.10 -6.48
C LEU A 144 -8.38 21.53 -5.97
N LYS A 145 -7.34 22.06 -5.32
CA LYS A 145 -7.40 23.34 -4.57
C LYS A 145 -6.56 24.48 -5.14
N SER A 146 -5.70 24.22 -6.11
CA SER A 146 -4.68 25.19 -6.54
C SER A 146 -4.73 25.45 -8.05
N SER A 147 -3.58 25.53 -8.72
CA SER A 147 -3.50 25.84 -10.14
C SER A 147 -4.08 24.70 -11.00
N PRO A 148 -4.34 24.92 -12.31
CA PRO A 148 -4.79 23.87 -13.21
C PRO A 148 -3.93 22.59 -13.22
N ASN A 149 -2.68 22.65 -12.74
CA ASN A 149 -1.75 21.52 -12.63
C ASN A 149 -1.23 21.30 -11.19
N GLY A 150 -1.98 21.76 -10.19
CA GLY A 150 -1.51 21.73 -8.81
C GLY A 150 -1.76 20.43 -8.05
N GLY A 151 -2.60 19.55 -8.58
CA GLY A 151 -2.95 18.27 -7.95
C GLY A 151 -3.83 18.43 -6.71
N VAL A 152 -3.71 17.47 -5.80
CA VAL A 152 -4.43 17.37 -4.52
C VAL A 152 -3.45 17.42 -3.35
N ASP A 153 -3.95 17.47 -2.11
CA ASP A 153 -3.09 17.70 -0.93
C ASP A 153 -2.07 16.56 -0.69
N VAL A 154 -2.35 15.35 -1.20
CA VAL A 154 -1.47 14.16 -1.12
C VAL A 154 -0.54 13.98 -2.33
N THR A 155 -0.58 14.90 -3.31
CA THR A 155 0.21 14.75 -4.54
C THR A 155 1.71 14.67 -4.29
N ASP A 156 2.26 15.41 -3.33
CA ASP A 156 3.70 15.36 -3.04
C ASP A 156 4.13 14.07 -2.33
N ASP A 157 3.25 13.47 -1.52
CA ASP A 157 3.48 12.12 -0.97
C ASP A 157 3.52 11.08 -2.09
N LEU A 158 2.60 11.18 -3.07
CA LEU A 158 2.56 10.29 -4.23
C LEU A 158 3.82 10.45 -5.10
N LYS A 159 4.27 11.68 -5.33
CA LYS A 159 5.54 11.93 -6.04
C LYS A 159 6.72 11.30 -5.31
N TYR A 160 6.74 11.37 -3.97
CA TYR A 160 7.80 10.75 -3.18
C TYR A 160 7.82 9.22 -3.36
N THR A 161 6.68 8.55 -3.26
CA THR A 161 6.61 7.08 -3.39
C THR A 161 7.01 6.63 -4.78
N VAL A 162 6.55 7.34 -5.82
CA VAL A 162 6.95 7.10 -7.22
C VAL A 162 8.45 7.35 -7.44
N LYS A 163 9.01 8.42 -6.86
CA LYS A 163 10.46 8.70 -6.93
C LYS A 163 11.27 7.59 -6.27
N PHE A 164 10.82 7.09 -5.12
CA PHE A 164 11.49 6.01 -4.41
C PHE A 164 11.48 4.70 -5.20
N ALA A 165 10.34 4.34 -5.78
CA ALA A 165 10.23 3.19 -6.67
C ALA A 165 11.17 3.28 -7.88
N ARG A 166 11.19 4.45 -8.55
CA ARG A 166 12.09 4.71 -9.69
C ARG A 166 13.56 4.61 -9.32
N GLN A 167 13.95 5.13 -8.16
CA GLN A 167 15.33 5.06 -7.68
C GLN A 167 15.79 3.60 -7.45
N ASN A 168 14.86 2.71 -7.09
CA ASN A 168 15.13 1.28 -6.91
C ASN A 168 14.85 0.46 -8.19
N SER A 169 14.61 1.11 -9.33
CA SER A 169 14.30 0.46 -10.62
C SER A 169 13.10 -0.49 -10.56
N ILE A 170 12.10 -0.20 -9.73
CA ILE A 170 10.90 -1.03 -9.62
C ILE A 170 10.03 -0.83 -10.85
N HIS A 171 9.80 -1.93 -11.58
CA HIS A 171 9.00 -1.93 -12.81
C HIS A 171 7.63 -2.59 -12.59
N VAL A 172 7.61 -3.84 -12.12
CA VAL A 172 6.38 -4.63 -11.98
C VAL A 172 5.87 -4.64 -10.54
N SER A 173 4.58 -4.91 -10.38
CA SER A 173 3.94 -5.09 -9.08
C SER A 173 3.32 -6.51 -9.02
N PRO A 174 3.50 -7.26 -7.92
CA PRO A 174 4.34 -6.91 -6.78
C PRO A 174 5.83 -7.02 -7.08
N THR A 175 6.64 -6.21 -6.40
CA THR A 175 8.09 -6.42 -6.26
C THR A 175 8.44 -6.37 -4.77
N VAL A 176 9.31 -7.27 -4.31
CA VAL A 176 9.70 -7.34 -2.90
C VAL A 176 11.19 -7.11 -2.75
N LEU A 177 11.56 -6.22 -1.82
CA LEU A 177 12.94 -5.99 -1.40
C LEU A 177 13.09 -6.44 0.06
N LEU A 178 14.18 -7.15 0.35
CA LEU A 178 14.66 -7.36 1.72
C LEU A 178 15.90 -6.49 1.90
N ASP A 179 15.85 -5.58 2.88
CA ASP A 179 16.95 -4.68 3.25
C ASP A 179 17.53 -3.89 2.07
N GLY A 180 16.67 -3.54 1.10
CA GLY A 180 17.04 -2.76 -0.08
C GLY A 180 17.41 -3.58 -1.31
N LEU A 181 17.48 -4.90 -1.22
CA LEU A 181 17.79 -5.78 -2.37
C LEU A 181 16.55 -6.54 -2.85
N VAL A 182 16.32 -6.50 -4.16
CA VAL A 182 15.21 -7.21 -4.84
C VAL A 182 15.32 -8.71 -4.59
N GLN A 183 14.21 -9.34 -4.21
CA GLN A 183 14.09 -10.78 -3.95
C GLN A 183 13.21 -11.40 -5.04
N ASN A 184 13.84 -11.81 -6.14
CA ASN A 184 13.14 -12.33 -7.33
C ASN A 184 12.44 -13.68 -7.10
N GLU A 185 12.83 -14.42 -6.06
CA GLU A 185 12.22 -15.69 -5.68
C GLU A 185 10.83 -15.55 -5.07
N ILE A 186 10.51 -14.37 -4.51
CA ILE A 186 9.25 -14.15 -3.79
C ILE A 186 8.10 -14.05 -4.79
N SER A 187 7.15 -14.99 -4.68
CA SER A 187 5.92 -14.98 -5.47
C SER A 187 4.76 -14.43 -4.68
N SER A 188 3.83 -13.75 -5.36
CA SER A 188 2.54 -13.37 -4.79
C SER A 188 1.67 -14.57 -4.37
N SER A 189 2.08 -15.79 -4.71
CA SER A 189 1.39 -17.04 -4.38
C SER A 189 1.98 -17.77 -3.18
N TRP A 190 3.05 -17.25 -2.57
CA TRP A 190 3.64 -17.86 -1.38
C TRP A 190 2.63 -17.92 -0.24
N GLY A 191 2.61 -19.05 0.46
CA GLY A 191 1.87 -19.24 1.70
C GLY A 191 2.80 -19.26 2.91
N GLU A 192 2.27 -19.72 4.04
CA GLU A 192 2.99 -19.77 5.32
C GLU A 192 4.29 -20.57 5.25
N LYS A 193 4.27 -21.71 4.54
CA LYS A 193 5.44 -22.57 4.40
C LYS A 193 6.60 -21.84 3.72
N GLU A 194 6.36 -21.25 2.55
CA GLU A 194 7.39 -20.56 1.78
C GLU A 194 7.95 -19.35 2.54
N TRP A 195 7.09 -18.57 3.19
CA TRP A 195 7.52 -17.42 4.00
C TRP A 195 8.36 -17.84 5.21
N THR A 196 7.94 -18.90 5.91
CA THR A 196 8.68 -19.42 7.06
C THR A 196 10.04 -19.96 6.66
N GLU A 197 10.11 -20.73 5.58
CA GLU A 197 11.38 -21.23 5.03
C GLU A 197 12.29 -20.08 4.59
N TYR A 198 11.74 -19.07 3.91
CA TYR A 198 12.49 -17.90 3.46
C TYR A 198 13.07 -17.12 4.64
N PHE A 199 12.25 -16.78 5.64
CA PHE A 199 12.73 -16.02 6.78
C PHE A 199 13.73 -16.81 7.63
N SER A 200 13.58 -18.12 7.79
CA SER A 200 14.55 -18.94 8.53
C SER A 200 15.97 -18.87 7.97
N LYS A 201 16.11 -18.58 6.65
CA LYS A 201 17.39 -18.48 5.95
C LYS A 201 17.95 -17.07 5.89
N LYS A 202 17.08 -16.05 5.95
CA LYS A 202 17.43 -14.66 5.61
C LYS A 202 17.38 -13.71 6.80
N VAL A 203 16.60 -14.04 7.82
CA VAL A 203 16.43 -13.22 9.03
C VAL A 203 17.36 -13.79 10.09
N VAL A 204 18.53 -13.17 10.23
CA VAL A 204 19.52 -13.51 11.25
C VAL A 204 19.50 -12.38 12.28
N VAL A 205 19.29 -12.72 13.55
CA VAL A 205 19.33 -11.75 14.66
C VAL A 205 20.74 -11.65 15.20
#